data_AF-A0A966Q5X7-F1
#
_entry.id   AF-A0A966Q5X7-F1
#
_cell.length_a   1.000
_cell.length_b   1.000
_cell.length_c   1.000
_cell.angle_alpha   90.00
_cell.angle_beta   90.00
_cell.angle_gamma   90.00
#
_symmetry.space_group_name_H-M   'P 1'
#
loop_
_entity.id
_entity.type
_entity.pdbx_description
1 polymer ?
#
loop_
_entity_poly.entity_id
_entity_poly.type
_entity_poly.pdbx_seq_one_letter_code
_entity_poly.pdbx_strand_id
1 'polypeptide(L)'
;MSNPRKAKGSSAERDVVNWLKKWFPYAERRVAGAHLDKGDIAGVNGVVIEVKNHKRLDLSAWIKELEVEIKNDNAWTGVVLHK
;
A
#
# COMPACT_ATOMS: atom_id res chain seq x y z
N MET A 1 16.39 -17.20 -5.29
CA MET A 1 16.82 -15.81 -5.53
C MET A 1 15.61 -14.88 -5.47
N SER A 2 15.61 -13.86 -4.60
CA SER A 2 14.52 -12.87 -4.54
C SER A 2 14.61 -11.91 -5.73
N ASN A 3 13.49 -11.71 -6.45
CA ASN A 3 13.41 -10.72 -7.52
C ASN A 3 13.71 -9.30 -6.98
N PRO A 4 14.73 -8.58 -7.48
CA PRO A 4 15.14 -7.27 -6.96
C PRO A 4 13.99 -6.24 -6.93
N ARG A 5 13.06 -6.29 -7.89
CA ARG A 5 11.89 -5.40 -7.91
C ARG A 5 10.95 -5.68 -6.73
N LYS A 6 10.72 -6.96 -6.42
CA LYS A 6 9.91 -7.37 -5.27
C LYS A 6 10.58 -6.98 -3.95
N ALA A 7 11.90 -7.11 -3.86
CA ALA A 7 12.66 -6.67 -2.69
C ALA A 7 12.55 -5.15 -2.48
N LYS A 8 12.65 -4.36 -3.56
CA LYS A 8 12.50 -2.90 -3.52
C LYS A 8 11.12 -2.45 -3.02
N GLY A 9 10.04 -3.05 -3.52
CA GLY A 9 8.68 -2.77 -3.04
C GLY A 9 8.53 -3.13 -1.56
N SER A 10 8.94 -4.34 -1.20
CA SER A 10 8.89 -4.86 0.17
C SER A 10 9.65 -4.00 1.19
N SER A 11 10.76 -3.37 0.79
CA SER A 11 11.49 -2.40 1.62
C SER A 11 10.69 -1.11 1.80
N ALA A 12 10.14 -0.55 0.72
CA ALA A 12 9.38 0.69 0.77
C ALA A 12 8.13 0.55 1.66
N GLU A 13 7.39 -0.55 1.52
CA GLU A 13 6.23 -0.84 2.38
C GLU A 13 6.64 -0.90 3.86
N ARG A 14 7.80 -1.51 4.18
CA ARG A 14 8.31 -1.59 5.55
C ARG A 14 8.67 -0.20 6.10
N ASP A 15 9.29 0.65 5.28
CA ASP A 15 9.64 2.01 5.68
C ASP A 15 8.39 2.85 5.95
N VAL A 16 7.35 2.72 5.12
CA VAL A 16 6.07 3.38 5.32
C VAL A 16 5.39 2.90 6.61
N VAL A 17 5.35 1.58 6.86
CA VAL A 17 4.80 1.05 8.13
C VAL A 17 5.54 1.61 9.34
N ASN A 18 6.87 1.62 9.31
CA ASN A 18 7.67 2.19 10.40
C ASN A 18 7.38 3.68 10.62
N TRP A 19 7.14 4.44 9.55
CA TRP A 19 6.73 5.83 9.64
C TRP A 19 5.32 5.99 10.22
N LEU A 20 4.34 5.21 9.74
CA LEU A 20 2.94 5.25 10.20
C LEU A 20 2.80 4.87 11.67
N LYS A 21 3.59 3.91 12.17
CA LYS A 21 3.53 3.42 13.56
C LYS A 21 3.74 4.50 14.62
N LYS A 22 4.25 5.68 14.26
CA LYS A 22 4.34 6.84 15.15
C LYS A 22 2.97 7.38 15.57
N TRP A 23 1.94 7.20 14.73
CA TRP A 23 0.57 7.69 14.96
C TRP A 23 -0.48 6.57 14.87
N PHE A 24 -0.21 5.53 14.10
CA PHE A 24 -1.09 4.39 13.87
C PHE A 24 -0.39 3.11 14.36
N PRO A 25 -0.49 2.77 15.66
CA PRO A 25 0.31 1.69 16.26
C PRO A 25 0.04 0.31 15.65
N TYR A 26 -1.15 0.12 15.08
CA TYR A 26 -1.56 -1.12 14.41
C TYR A 26 -1.21 -1.16 12.92
N ALA A 27 -0.48 -0.16 12.40
CA ALA A 27 -0.08 -0.15 11.00
C ALA A 27 0.77 -1.40 10.67
N GLU A 28 0.39 -2.12 9.63
CA GLU A 28 1.05 -3.34 9.20
C GLU A 28 0.94 -3.55 7.70
N ARG A 29 1.86 -4.34 7.14
CA ARG A 29 1.79 -4.74 5.74
C ARG A 29 0.74 -5.82 5.57
N ARG A 30 -0.02 -5.76 4.48
CA ARG A 30 -0.91 -6.86 4.09
C ARG A 30 -0.08 -8.03 3.55
N VAL A 31 -0.59 -9.24 3.78
CA VAL A 31 0.03 -10.46 3.27
C VAL A 31 -0.31 -10.62 1.78
N ALA A 32 0.71 -10.86 0.96
CA ALA A 32 0.51 -11.13 -0.45
C ALA A 32 -0.31 -12.40 -0.67
N GLY A 33 -1.20 -12.40 -1.67
CA GLY A 33 -2.02 -13.56 -2.03
C GLY A 33 -3.38 -13.63 -1.33
N ALA A 34 -3.85 -12.52 -0.76
CA ALA A 34 -5.25 -12.40 -0.36
C ALA A 34 -6.18 -12.60 -1.56
N HIS A 35 -7.40 -13.11 -1.29
CA HIS A 35 -8.39 -13.37 -2.35
C HIS A 35 -8.79 -12.11 -3.12
N LEU A 36 -8.87 -10.99 -2.40
CA LEU A 36 -9.10 -9.66 -2.96
C LEU A 36 -7.93 -8.77 -2.58
N ASP A 37 -7.54 -7.92 -3.52
CA ASP A 37 -6.57 -6.88 -3.26
C ASP A 37 -7.19 -5.74 -2.44
N LYS A 38 -6.53 -5.36 -1.36
CA LYS A 38 -7.01 -4.37 -0.38
C LYS A 38 -5.92 -3.33 -0.07
N GLY A 39 -4.95 -3.20 -0.98
CA GLY A 39 -3.77 -2.34 -0.88
C GLY A 39 -2.66 -2.92 -0.02
N ASP A 40 -1.54 -2.20 0.02
CA ASP A 40 -0.30 -2.65 0.66
C ASP A 40 -0.33 -2.63 2.20
N ILE A 41 -1.00 -1.66 2.82
CA ILE A 41 -0.92 -1.41 4.27
C ILE A 41 -2.32 -1.37 4.91
N ALA A 42 -2.42 -1.99 6.08
CA ALA A 42 -3.59 -1.95 6.98
C ALA A 42 -3.25 -1.21 8.28
N GLY A 43 -4.24 -1.07 9.18
CA GLY A 43 -4.05 -0.48 10.51
C GLY A 43 -4.24 1.04 10.58
N VAL A 44 -4.66 1.67 9.47
CA VAL A 44 -5.21 3.02 9.44
C VAL A 44 -6.70 2.91 9.11
N ASN A 45 -7.55 3.17 10.09
CA ASN A 45 -8.98 2.89 9.98
C ASN A 45 -9.63 3.66 8.82
N GLY A 46 -10.30 2.92 7.93
CA GLY A 46 -11.06 3.48 6.81
C GLY A 46 -10.20 4.00 5.65
N VAL A 47 -8.90 3.72 5.64
CA VAL A 47 -7.98 4.19 4.59
C VAL A 47 -7.22 3.02 3.98
N VAL A 48 -7.38 2.84 2.66
CA VAL A 48 -6.47 1.98 1.88
C VAL A 48 -5.19 2.75 1.57
N ILE A 49 -4.04 2.13 1.82
CA ILE A 49 -2.73 2.73 1.57
C ILE A 49 -1.98 1.88 0.57
N GLU A 50 -1.63 2.49 -0.56
CA GLU A 50 -0.91 1.85 -1.65
C GLU A 50 0.46 2.51 -1.86
N VAL A 51 1.53 1.72 -1.90
CA VAL A 51 2.92 2.19 -1.85
C VAL A 51 3.61 1.99 -3.19
N LYS A 52 4.00 3.08 -3.86
CA LYS A 52 4.65 3.05 -5.17
C LYS A 52 6.11 3.54 -5.08
N ASN A 53 7.06 2.63 -5.23
CA ASN A 53 8.49 2.98 -5.34
C ASN A 53 8.95 2.96 -6.81
N HIS A 54 8.58 4.01 -7.56
CA HIS A 54 8.74 4.10 -9.01
C HIS A 54 9.41 5.42 -9.41
N LYS A 55 10.43 5.35 -10.29
CA LYS A 55 11.11 6.54 -10.81
C LYS A 55 10.22 7.41 -11.70
N ARG A 56 9.31 6.78 -12.45
CA ARG A 56 8.38 7.45 -13.36
C ARG A 56 6.99 7.43 -12.73
N LEU A 57 6.32 8.58 -12.75
CA LEU A 57 4.94 8.69 -12.31
C LEU A 57 3.99 8.05 -13.32
N ASP A 58 3.04 7.28 -12.79
CA ASP A 58 1.89 6.75 -13.52
C ASP A 58 0.62 6.90 -12.67
N LEU A 59 0.32 8.15 -12.32
CA LEU A 59 -0.75 8.50 -11.37
C LEU A 59 -2.11 7.95 -11.81
N SER A 60 -2.42 7.97 -13.11
CA SER A 60 -3.72 7.47 -13.58
C SER A 60 -3.89 5.98 -13.32
N ALA A 61 -2.85 5.17 -13.59
CA ALA A 61 -2.91 3.75 -13.31
C ALA A 61 -3.02 3.47 -11.81
N TRP A 62 -2.21 4.15 -10.99
CA TRP A 62 -2.19 3.93 -9.54
C TRP A 62 -3.50 4.32 -8.86
N ILE A 63 -4.13 5.41 -9.28
CA ILE A 63 -5.43 5.83 -8.72
C ILE A 63 -6.54 4.85 -9.13
N LYS A 64 -6.54 4.35 -10.37
CA LYS A 64 -7.53 3.35 -10.81
C LYS A 64 -7.44 2.05 -10.03
N GLU A 65 -6.22 1.60 -9.71
CA GLU A 65 -5.98 0.43 -8.86
C GLU A 65 -6.50 0.67 -7.44
N LEU A 66 -6.12 1.81 -6.85
CA LEU A 66 -6.56 2.21 -5.51
C LEU A 66 -8.09 2.30 -5.38
N GLU A 67 -8.79 2.81 -6.39
CA GLU A 67 -10.26 2.86 -6.40
C GLU A 67 -10.91 1.47 -6.29
N VAL A 68 -10.28 0.44 -6.85
CA VAL A 68 -10.75 -0.95 -6.74
C VAL A 68 -10.47 -1.48 -5.34
N GLU A 69 -9.29 -1.22 -4.80
CA GLU A 69 -8.90 -1.67 -3.46
C GLU A 69 -9.76 -1.03 -2.36
N ILE A 70 -10.10 0.26 -2.48
CA ILE A 70 -11.02 0.95 -1.55
C ILE A 70 -12.37 0.22 -1.49
N LYS A 71 -12.89 -0.21 -2.65
CA LYS A 71 -14.14 -0.99 -2.73
C LYS A 71 -13.97 -2.38 -2.11
N ASN A 72 -12.86 -3.07 -2.39
CA ASN A 72 -12.58 -4.40 -1.87
C ASN A 72 -12.40 -4.43 -0.34
N ASP A 73 -11.84 -3.37 0.23
CA ASP A 73 -11.64 -3.23 1.68
C ASP A 73 -12.86 -2.61 2.39
N ASN A 74 -13.85 -2.13 1.62
CA ASN A 74 -14.98 -1.34 2.13
C ASN A 74 -14.51 -0.13 2.95
N ALA A 75 -13.46 0.53 2.46
CA ALA A 75 -12.84 1.68 3.11
C ALA A 75 -13.56 3.00 2.73
N TRP A 76 -13.35 4.04 3.55
CA TRP A 76 -13.90 5.37 3.29
C TRP A 76 -13.12 6.10 2.19
N THR A 77 -11.80 5.94 2.16
CA THR A 77 -10.92 6.57 1.18
C THR A 77 -9.64 5.75 1.00
N GLY A 78 -8.72 6.27 0.17
CA GLY A 78 -7.39 5.71 0.04
C GLY A 78 -6.36 6.75 -0.37
N VAL A 79 -5.09 6.38 -0.28
CA VAL A 79 -3.96 7.23 -0.62
C VAL A 79 -2.85 6.42 -1.29
N VAL A 80 -2.23 7.03 -2.32
CA VAL A 80 -0.99 6.54 -2.91
C VAL A 80 0.19 7.26 -2.27
N LEU A 81 1.10 6.50 -1.67
CA LEU A 81 2.37 7.00 -1.15
C LEU A 81 3.49 6.66 -2.14
N HIS A 82 4.04 7.67 -2.80
CA HIS A 82 5.06 7.47 -3.83
C HIS A 82 6.45 7.96 -3.41
N LYS A 83 7.49 7.29 -3.89
CA LYS A 83 8.90 7.73 -3.83
C LYS A 83 9.64 7.48 -5.14
#